data_AF-A0A1J4X9B1-F1
#
_entry.id   AF-A0A1J4X9B1-F1
#
_cell.length_a   1.000
_cell.length_b   1.000
_cell.length_c   1.000
_cell.angle_alpha   90.00
_cell.angle_beta   90.00
_cell.angle_gamma   90.00
#
_symmetry.space_group_name_H-M   'P 1'
#
loop_
_entity.id
_entity.type
_entity.pdbx_description
1 polymer ?
#
loop_
_entity_poly.entity_id
_entity_poly.type
_entity_poly.pdbx_seq_one_letter_code
_entity_poly.pdbx_strand_id
1 'polypeptide(L)'
;MENLDAVLSRQHFSGEFILSEKGYSLDYPWKNREFIEAHVTGGSMTGSLFEDCTFRNTTFENIYMDDVDFVRCRFENFRIINCSRDGMEMRECTGSPPIMIGTKEGPPGWRDRPPPPGWESHGKK
;
A
#
# COMPACT_ATOMS: atom_id res chain seq x y z
N MET A 1 18.56 -6.35 1.37
CA MET A 1 17.77 -5.21 1.86
C MET A 1 18.37 -3.90 1.37
N GLU A 2 17.63 -3.18 0.54
CA GLU A 2 18.01 -1.89 -0.05
C GLU A 2 17.15 -0.76 0.56
N ASN A 3 17.69 0.45 0.69
CA ASN A 3 16.88 1.58 1.17
C ASN A 3 15.96 2.08 0.05
N LEU A 4 14.65 2.04 0.24
CA LEU A 4 13.67 2.50 -0.77
C LEU A 4 13.83 4.01 -1.08
N ASP A 5 14.23 4.80 -0.08
CA ASP A 5 14.50 6.25 -0.21
C ASP A 5 15.60 6.55 -1.22
N ALA A 6 16.58 5.64 -1.33
CA ALA A 6 17.72 5.81 -2.21
C ALA A 6 17.38 5.44 -3.66
N VAL A 7 16.25 4.78 -3.89
CA VAL A 7 15.86 4.23 -5.20
C VAL A 7 14.53 4.77 -5.72
N LEU A 8 14.08 5.92 -5.20
CA LEU A 8 12.88 6.63 -5.64
C LEU A 8 12.91 7.09 -7.10
N SER A 9 13.99 6.91 -7.86
CA SER A 9 14.01 7.15 -9.31
C SER A 9 13.58 5.94 -10.13
N ARG A 10 13.50 4.74 -9.52
CA ARG A 10 13.18 3.50 -10.24
C ARG A 10 11.69 3.42 -10.56
N GLN A 11 11.37 2.93 -11.75
CA GLN A 11 9.98 2.62 -12.13
C GLN A 11 9.56 1.22 -11.68
N HIS A 12 10.52 0.33 -11.47
CA HIS A 12 10.30 -1.06 -11.11
C HIS A 12 11.04 -1.41 -9.81
N PHE A 13 10.33 -2.01 -8.86
CA PHE A 13 10.84 -2.43 -7.57
C PHE A 13 10.59 -3.92 -7.38
N SER A 14 11.66 -4.68 -7.23
CA SER A 14 11.65 -6.11 -6.95
C SER A 14 12.72 -6.44 -5.91
N GLY A 15 12.36 -7.24 -4.90
CA GLY A 15 13.26 -7.59 -3.78
C GLY A 15 12.91 -6.88 -2.48
N GLU A 16 13.85 -6.88 -1.54
CA GLU A 16 13.64 -6.43 -0.16
C GLU A 16 14.07 -4.98 0.04
N PHE A 17 13.16 -4.16 0.53
CA PHE A 17 13.33 -2.75 0.78
C PHE A 17 13.04 -2.39 2.23
N ILE A 18 13.82 -1.46 2.77
CA ILE A 18 13.56 -0.82 4.06
C ILE A 18 13.28 0.67 3.85
N LEU A 19 12.26 1.22 4.52
CA LEU A 19 12.04 2.66 4.57
C LEU A 19 12.86 3.26 5.71
N SER A 20 13.39 4.46 5.54
CA SER A 20 13.94 5.19 6.69
C SER A 20 12.83 5.67 7.64
N GLU A 21 13.20 6.01 8.87
CA GLU A 21 12.28 6.57 9.87
C GLU A 21 11.74 7.97 9.50
N LYS A 22 12.24 8.57 8.42
CA LYS A 22 11.77 9.87 7.94
C LYS A 22 10.48 9.65 7.17
N GLY A 23 9.34 10.06 7.75
CA GLY A 23 8.05 10.01 7.07
C GLY A 23 8.10 10.75 5.72
N TYR A 24 7.53 10.14 4.69
CA TYR A 24 7.42 10.76 3.38
C TYR A 24 6.39 11.89 3.44
N SER A 25 6.84 13.15 3.29
CA SER A 25 5.91 14.25 3.02
C SER A 25 5.36 14.10 1.60
N LEU A 26 4.14 14.62 1.41
CA LEU A 26 3.31 14.67 0.20
C LEU A 26 3.99 15.11 -1.12
N ASP A 27 5.29 15.41 -1.12
CA ASP A 27 6.05 15.97 -2.23
C ASP A 27 6.54 14.94 -3.26
N TYR A 28 6.45 13.64 -2.94
CA TYR A 28 6.84 12.56 -3.86
C TYR A 28 5.70 11.58 -4.14
N PRO A 29 4.77 11.91 -5.06
CA PRO A 29 3.72 10.99 -5.44
C PRO A 29 4.34 9.78 -6.17
N TRP A 30 4.05 8.58 -5.67
CA TRP A 30 4.42 7.32 -6.30
C TRP A 30 3.54 7.14 -7.53
N LYS A 31 3.94 7.74 -8.66
CA LYS A 31 3.17 7.67 -9.91
C LYS A 31 3.77 6.69 -10.89
N ASN A 32 2.92 5.89 -11.55
CA ASN A 32 3.29 5.01 -12.66
C ASN A 32 4.45 4.07 -12.32
N ARG A 33 4.33 3.36 -11.19
CA ARG A 33 5.38 2.46 -10.68
C ARG A 33 4.89 1.04 -10.52
N GLU A 34 5.82 0.12 -10.67
CA GLU A 34 5.58 -1.31 -10.54
C GLU A 34 6.34 -1.87 -9.33
N PHE A 35 5.60 -2.44 -8.40
CA PHE A 35 6.12 -3.23 -7.29
C PHE A 35 5.80 -4.69 -7.61
N ILE A 36 6.82 -5.47 -7.96
CA ILE A 36 6.69 -6.85 -8.39
C ILE A 36 7.62 -7.68 -7.53
N GLU A 37 7.05 -8.60 -6.73
CA GLU A 37 7.82 -9.41 -5.78
C GLU A 37 8.64 -8.54 -4.81
N ALA A 38 8.08 -7.39 -4.45
CA ALA A 38 8.69 -6.46 -3.51
C ALA A 38 8.27 -6.81 -2.08
N HIS A 39 9.21 -6.73 -1.15
CA HIS A 39 8.94 -6.78 0.28
C HIS A 39 9.44 -5.46 0.88
N VAL A 40 8.52 -4.63 1.35
CA VAL A 40 8.84 -3.35 1.97
C VAL A 40 8.60 -3.47 3.46
N THR A 41 9.57 -3.05 4.27
CA THR A 41 9.44 -3.08 5.73
C THR A 41 10.05 -1.88 6.43
N GLY A 42 9.59 -1.63 7.66
CA GLY A 42 10.11 -0.58 8.54
C GLY A 42 9.74 0.83 8.07
N GLY A 43 9.76 1.79 8.99
CA GLY A 43 9.51 3.21 8.69
C GLY A 43 8.03 3.56 8.47
N SER A 44 7.79 4.69 7.80
CA SER A 44 6.46 5.28 7.62
C SER A 44 6.26 5.68 6.17
N MET A 45 5.09 5.36 5.60
CA MET A 45 4.54 5.88 4.35
C MET A 45 3.34 6.79 4.58
N THR A 46 3.15 7.28 5.81
CA THR A 46 1.97 8.06 6.20
C THR A 46 1.74 9.25 5.25
N GLY A 47 0.52 9.43 4.75
CA GLY A 47 0.17 10.49 3.82
C GLY A 47 0.66 10.30 2.38
N SER A 48 1.23 9.14 2.03
CA SER A 48 1.73 8.89 0.68
C SER A 48 0.60 8.71 -0.34
N LEU A 49 0.79 9.24 -1.54
CA LEU A 49 -0.09 9.01 -2.69
C LEU A 49 0.57 8.04 -3.68
N PHE A 50 -0.09 6.92 -3.93
CA PHE A 50 0.20 5.99 -5.02
C PHE A 50 -0.82 6.18 -6.13
N GLU A 51 -0.36 6.56 -7.32
CA GLU A 51 -1.22 6.83 -8.46
C GLU A 51 -0.77 6.01 -9.68
N ASP A 52 -1.71 5.35 -10.36
CA ASP A 52 -1.43 4.54 -11.55
C ASP A 52 -0.32 3.47 -11.31
N CYS A 53 -0.25 2.92 -10.10
CA CYS A 53 0.77 1.93 -9.71
C CYS A 53 0.26 0.49 -9.80
N THR A 54 1.17 -0.45 -10.04
CA THR A 54 0.89 -1.89 -10.03
C THR A 54 1.61 -2.56 -8.88
N PHE A 55 0.88 -3.35 -8.08
CA PHE A 55 1.41 -4.18 -7.00
C PHE A 55 1.12 -5.64 -7.32
N ARG A 56 2.17 -6.43 -7.60
CA ARG A 56 2.06 -7.86 -7.86
C ARG A 56 2.96 -8.63 -6.89
N ASN A 57 2.42 -9.64 -6.22
CA ASN A 57 3.16 -10.49 -5.27
C ASN A 57 3.95 -9.67 -4.23
N THR A 58 3.40 -8.54 -3.81
CA THR A 58 4.11 -7.55 -2.98
C THR A 58 3.62 -7.62 -1.54
N THR A 59 4.53 -7.45 -0.58
CA THR A 59 4.22 -7.46 0.85
C THR A 59 4.74 -6.20 1.51
N PHE A 60 3.87 -5.49 2.21
CA PHE A 60 4.21 -4.37 3.09
C PHE A 60 4.09 -4.83 4.53
N GLU A 61 5.15 -4.67 5.32
CA GLU A 61 5.24 -5.24 6.67
C GLU A 61 5.84 -4.29 7.71
N ASN A 62 5.17 -4.11 8.85
CA ASN A 62 5.61 -3.23 9.95
C ASN A 62 5.84 -1.78 9.49
N ILE A 63 4.91 -1.24 8.68
CA ILE A 63 4.97 0.11 8.12
C ILE A 63 3.81 0.94 8.66
N TYR A 64 4.04 2.22 8.94
CA TYR A 64 2.94 3.17 9.17
C TYR A 64 2.33 3.62 7.84
N MET A 65 1.08 3.25 7.55
CA MET A 65 0.39 3.60 6.29
C MET A 65 -0.88 4.43 6.53
N ASP A 66 -0.85 5.26 7.57
CA ASP A 66 -1.98 6.14 7.87
C ASP A 66 -2.12 7.22 6.77
N ASP A 67 -3.34 7.59 6.40
CA ASP A 67 -3.67 8.56 5.35
C ASP A 67 -3.04 8.26 3.97
N VAL A 68 -2.73 6.99 3.68
CA VAL A 68 -2.21 6.58 2.38
C VAL A 68 -3.33 6.50 1.35
N ASP A 69 -3.14 7.16 0.22
CA ASP A 69 -4.06 7.14 -0.91
C ASP A 69 -3.54 6.22 -2.02
N PHE A 70 -4.34 5.24 -2.43
CA PHE A 70 -4.13 4.51 -3.68
C PHE A 70 -5.19 4.94 -4.70
N VAL A 71 -4.75 5.45 -5.85
CA VAL A 71 -5.63 5.96 -6.91
C VAL A 71 -5.28 5.28 -8.23
N ARG A 72 -6.27 4.63 -8.87
CA ARG A 72 -6.10 3.89 -10.14
C ARG A 72 -4.98 2.84 -10.09
N CYS A 73 -4.78 2.24 -8.93
CA CYS A 73 -3.77 1.20 -8.75
C CYS A 73 -4.33 -0.20 -9.06
N ARG A 74 -3.46 -1.11 -9.46
CA ARG A 74 -3.79 -2.53 -9.66
C ARG A 74 -3.13 -3.39 -8.60
N PHE A 75 -3.91 -4.25 -7.94
CA PHE A 75 -3.40 -5.16 -6.91
C PHE A 75 -3.57 -6.62 -7.31
N GLU A 76 -2.49 -7.39 -7.22
CA GLU A 76 -2.48 -8.83 -7.47
C GLU A 76 -1.64 -9.50 -6.39
N ASN A 77 -2.29 -10.24 -5.48
CA ASN A 77 -1.60 -10.89 -4.35
C ASN A 77 -0.77 -9.88 -3.51
N PHE A 78 -1.36 -8.72 -3.23
CA PHE A 78 -0.77 -7.70 -2.35
C PHE A 78 -1.12 -7.99 -0.88
N ARG A 79 -0.12 -7.91 0.00
CA ARG A 79 -0.28 -8.20 1.44
C ARG A 79 0.15 -7.01 2.30
N ILE A 80 -0.61 -6.75 3.34
CA ILE A 80 -0.33 -5.73 4.35
C ILE A 80 -0.29 -6.42 5.72
N ILE A 81 0.87 -6.44 6.36
CA ILE A 81 1.13 -7.21 7.58
C ILE A 81 1.60 -6.28 8.70
N ASN A 82 0.92 -6.29 9.84
CA ASN A 82 1.27 -5.49 11.03
C ASN A 82 1.44 -3.97 10.76
N CYS A 83 0.76 -3.43 9.74
CA CYS A 83 0.79 -2.00 9.42
C CYS A 83 -0.34 -1.24 10.12
N SER A 84 -0.12 0.06 10.35
CA SER A 84 -1.22 1.02 10.59
C SER A 84 -1.83 1.43 9.25
N ARG A 85 -3.12 1.73 9.23
CA ARG A 85 -3.89 2.06 8.01
C ARG A 85 -5.08 2.96 8.30
N ASP A 86 -4.95 3.82 9.32
CA ASP A 86 -5.97 4.83 9.58
C ASP A 86 -6.11 5.76 8.37
N GLY A 87 -7.32 6.18 8.00
CA GLY A 87 -7.50 7.10 6.86
C GLY A 87 -7.07 6.58 5.47
N MET A 88 -6.54 5.36 5.34
CA MET A 88 -6.08 4.82 4.05
C MET A 88 -7.25 4.68 3.07
N GLU A 89 -7.13 5.27 1.87
CA GLU A 89 -8.14 5.16 0.82
C GLU A 89 -7.63 4.38 -0.41
N MET A 90 -8.56 3.72 -1.10
CA MET A 90 -8.33 3.06 -2.37
C MET A 90 -9.45 3.45 -3.34
N ARG A 91 -9.11 4.21 -4.39
CA ARG A 91 -10.05 4.80 -5.35
C ARG A 91 -9.72 4.35 -6.76
N GLU A 92 -10.74 3.92 -7.51
CA GLU A 92 -10.59 3.46 -8.90
C GLU A 92 -9.57 2.32 -9.08
N CYS A 93 -9.29 1.57 -8.01
CA CYS A 93 -8.36 0.46 -8.04
C CYS A 93 -8.99 -0.81 -8.60
N THR A 94 -8.17 -1.68 -9.20
CA THR A 94 -8.60 -2.94 -9.80
C THR A 94 -7.80 -4.13 -9.26
N GLY A 95 -8.26 -5.36 -9.54
CA GLY A 95 -7.58 -6.60 -9.16
C GLY A 95 -8.17 -7.26 -7.92
N SER A 96 -7.34 -7.94 -7.12
CA SER A 96 -7.76 -8.58 -5.88
C SER A 96 -7.61 -7.64 -4.69
N PRO A 97 -8.52 -7.69 -3.70
CA PRO A 97 -8.35 -6.93 -2.47
C PRO A 97 -7.04 -7.33 -1.75
N PRO A 98 -6.37 -6.39 -1.06
CA PRO A 98 -5.18 -6.69 -0.28
C PRO A 98 -5.49 -7.67 0.86
N ILE A 99 -4.60 -8.63 1.11
CA ILE A 99 -4.67 -9.52 2.27
C ILE A 99 -4.10 -8.78 3.48
N MET A 100 -4.90 -8.60 4.52
CA MET A 100 -4.49 -7.87 5.73
C MET A 100 -4.32 -8.82 6.93
N ILE A 101 -3.16 -8.77 7.58
CA ILE A 101 -2.82 -9.63 8.74
C ILE A 101 -2.28 -8.75 9.86
N GLY A 102 -2.84 -8.83 11.07
CA GLY A 102 -2.32 -8.11 12.24
C GLY A 102 -2.39 -6.58 12.18
N THR A 103 -3.07 -6.01 11.18
CA THR A 103 -3.20 -4.55 11.01
C THR A 103 -4.13 -3.95 12.06
N LYS A 104 -3.78 -2.78 12.61
CA LYS A 104 -4.69 -2.02 13.49
C LYS A 104 -5.57 -1.11 12.63
N GLU A 105 -6.89 -1.24 12.75
CA GLU A 105 -7.83 -0.32 12.08
C GLU A 105 -7.75 1.05 12.76
N GLY A 106 -7.76 2.12 11.97
CA GLY A 106 -8.04 3.46 12.46
C GLY A 106 -9.55 3.74 12.63
N PRO A 107 -9.96 4.91 13.17
CA PRO A 107 -11.33 5.33 13.38
C PRO A 107 -12.32 4.98 12.25
N PRO A 108 -13.59 4.71 12.61
CA PRO A 108 -14.58 4.17 11.68
C PRO A 108 -15.03 5.23 10.67
N GLY A 109 -14.55 5.13 9.43
CA GLY A 109 -15.09 5.82 8.25
C GLY A 109 -15.13 4.96 6.98
N TRP A 110 -14.51 3.78 7.01
CA TRP A 110 -14.33 2.90 5.85
C TRP A 110 -15.43 1.84 5.68
N ARG A 111 -16.15 1.50 6.76
CA ARG A 111 -17.20 0.46 6.73
C ARG A 111 -18.44 0.86 5.92
N ASP A 112 -18.60 2.16 5.66
CA ASP A 112 -19.80 2.71 5.02
C ASP A 112 -19.63 2.95 3.51
N ARG A 113 -18.44 2.67 2.94
CA ARG A 113 -18.19 2.82 1.50
C ARG A 113 -18.19 1.46 0.80
N PRO A 114 -18.86 1.35 -0.36
CA PRO A 114 -18.87 0.11 -1.12
C PRO A 114 -17.45 -0.23 -1.59
N PRO A 115 -17.05 -1.51 -1.57
CA PRO A 115 -15.77 -1.94 -2.13
C PRO A 115 -15.70 -1.62 -3.63
N PRO A 116 -14.49 -1.44 -4.20
CA PRO A 116 -14.32 -1.27 -5.65
C PRO A 116 -14.98 -2.40 -6.46
N PRO A 117 -15.44 -2.13 -7.70
CA PRO A 117 -16.01 -3.16 -8.57
C PRO A 117 -15.05 -4.34 -8.74
N GLY A 118 -15.53 -5.56 -8.45
CA GLY A 118 -14.74 -6.79 -8.53
C GLY A 118 -14.11 -7.23 -7.20
N TRP A 119 -14.26 -6.47 -6.12
CA TRP A 119 -13.81 -6.82 -4.78
C TRP A 119 -14.97 -7.32 -3.92
N GLU A 120 -15.69 -8.32 -4.45
CA GLU A 120 -16.76 -8.95 -3.69
C GLU A 120 -16.17 -9.57 -2.43
N SER A 121 -16.78 -9.23 -1.29
CA SER A 121 -16.42 -9.78 0.01
C SER A 121 -16.56 -11.29 -0.05
N HIS A 122 -15.44 -12.02 -0.14
CA HIS A 122 -15.43 -13.42 0.24
C HIS A 122 -15.82 -13.46 1.71
N GLY A 123 -17.06 -13.88 1.92
CA GLY A 123 -17.83 -13.64 3.11
C GLY A 123 -17.11 -14.03 4.39
N LYS A 124 -17.35 -13.21 5.42
CA LYS A 124 -17.34 -13.69 6.79
C LYS A 124 -18.15 -14.99 6.83
N LYS A 125 -17.48 -16.10 7.12
CA LYS A 125 -18.13 -17.22 7.79
C LYS A 125 -18.00 -17.01 9.28
#